data_AF-A0A368GG15-F1
#
_entry.id   AF-A0A368GG15-F1
#
_cell.length_a   1.000
_cell.length_b   1.000
_cell.length_c   1.000
_cell.angle_alpha   90.00
_cell.angle_beta   90.00
_cell.angle_gamma   90.00
#
_symmetry.space_group_name_H-M   'P 1'
#
loop_
_entity.id
_entity.type
_entity.pdbx_description
1 polymer ?
#
loop_
_entity_poly.entity_id
_entity_poly.type
_entity_poly.pdbx_seq_one_letter_code
_entity_poly.pdbx_strand_id
1 'polypeptide(L)'
;MSIHGDREKPEEPWTYTIWHVHTWKGYDKVKDNATSILTTSSSESACGQTGLMKEMDYFLQGKMEDNGEISITSCNLALPCYDVNEDDVNLLRDLRDEKKKCSN
;
A
#
# COMPACT_ATOMS: atom_id res chain seq x y z
N MET A 1 7.38 8.56 6.20
CA MET A 1 6.05 8.03 6.60
C MET A 1 5.72 8.48 8.01
N SER A 2 4.50 8.97 8.23
CA SER A 2 3.99 9.34 9.57
C SER A 2 2.81 8.43 9.91
N ILE A 3 2.72 7.96 11.16
CA ILE A 3 1.68 7.03 11.62
C ILE A 3 0.81 7.78 12.63
N HIS A 4 -0.51 7.77 12.41
CA HIS A 4 -1.49 8.28 13.35
C HIS A 4 -2.50 7.19 13.66
N GLY A 5 -2.58 6.83 14.94
CA GLY A 5 -3.43 5.74 15.41
C GLY A 5 -3.09 5.35 16.84
N ASP A 6 -4.07 4.85 17.56
CA ASP A 6 -3.94 4.40 18.95
C ASP A 6 -4.09 2.88 19.01
N ARG A 7 -3.13 2.18 19.63
CA ARG A 7 -3.23 0.72 19.83
C ARG A 7 -4.31 0.36 20.85
N GLU A 8 -4.64 1.27 21.75
CA GLU A 8 -5.63 1.06 22.82
C GLU A 8 -7.07 1.27 22.33
N LYS A 9 -7.24 1.77 21.10
CA LYS A 9 -8.54 1.98 20.44
C LYS A 9 -8.62 1.17 19.13
N PRO A 10 -8.82 -0.16 19.20
CA PRO A 10 -8.84 -1.05 18.04
C PRO A 10 -9.99 -0.76 17.05
N GLU A 11 -10.93 0.10 17.44
CA GLU A 11 -12.10 0.47 16.63
C GLU A 11 -11.78 1.63 15.67
N GLU A 12 -10.73 2.41 15.94
CA GLU A 12 -10.30 3.51 15.06
C GLU A 12 -9.26 2.99 14.06
N PRO A 13 -9.44 3.23 12.74
CA PRO A 13 -8.44 2.88 11.74
C PRO A 13 -7.12 3.62 11.96
N TRP A 14 -6.02 2.93 11.72
CA TRP A 14 -4.72 3.57 11.60
C TRP A 14 -4.57 4.24 10.26
N THR A 15 -3.90 5.39 10.28
CA THR A 15 -3.60 6.15 9.08
C THR A 15 -2.10 6.34 8.93
N TYR A 16 -1.62 6.24 7.70
CA TYR A 16 -0.23 6.48 7.35
C TYR A 16 -0.15 7.50 6.23
N THR A 17 0.70 8.50 6.38
CA THR A 17 1.06 9.35 5.23
C THR A 17 2.27 8.76 4.54
N ILE A 18 2.11 8.37 3.27
CA ILE A 18 3.16 7.82 2.42
C ILE A 18 3.57 8.79 1.32
N TRP A 19 4.79 8.60 0.82
CA TRP A 19 5.34 9.30 -0.33
C TRP A 19 5.42 8.32 -1.49
N HIS A 20 4.98 8.75 -2.67
CA HIS A 20 5.04 7.92 -3.87
C HIS A 20 6.43 7.99 -4.49
N VAL A 21 7.21 6.93 -4.35
CA VAL A 21 8.52 6.79 -5.03
C VAL A 21 8.31 6.37 -6.49
N HIS A 22 7.45 5.38 -6.70
CA HIS A 22 7.05 4.91 -8.02
C HIS A 22 5.63 4.34 -7.98
N THR A 23 4.84 4.57 -9.04
CA THR A 23 3.47 4.03 -9.14
C THR A 23 3.35 3.08 -10.33
N TRP A 24 3.20 1.79 -10.03
CA TRP A 24 3.06 0.74 -11.03
C TRP A 24 1.65 0.64 -11.62
N LYS A 25 0.61 0.94 -10.84
CA LYS A 25 -0.78 0.86 -11.28
C LYS A 25 -1.61 1.95 -10.62
N GLY A 26 -2.50 2.57 -11.39
CA GLY A 26 -3.35 3.64 -10.90
C GLY A 26 -2.68 5.01 -10.84
N TYR A 27 -1.61 5.23 -11.62
CA TYR A 27 -0.89 6.50 -11.69
C TYR A 27 -1.81 7.71 -11.90
N ASP A 28 -2.80 7.61 -12.79
CA ASP A 28 -3.76 8.70 -13.03
C ASP A 28 -4.53 9.16 -11.79
N LYS A 29 -4.67 8.31 -10.78
CA LYS A 29 -5.36 8.64 -9.53
C LYS A 29 -4.48 9.37 -8.52
N VAL A 30 -3.15 9.27 -8.67
CA VAL A 30 -2.18 9.81 -7.70
C VAL A 30 -1.18 10.79 -8.32
N LYS A 31 -1.17 10.97 -9.64
CA LYS A 31 -0.18 11.79 -10.37
C LYS A 31 -0.05 13.24 -9.91
N ASP A 32 -1.14 13.81 -9.37
CA ASP A 32 -1.18 15.20 -8.91
C ASP A 32 -0.81 15.34 -7.42
N ASN A 33 -0.54 14.22 -6.73
CA ASN A 33 -0.22 14.19 -5.31
C ASN A 33 1.11 13.46 -5.07
N ALA A 34 2.07 14.13 -4.42
CA ALA A 34 3.32 13.49 -4.01
C ALA A 34 3.12 12.49 -2.86
N THR A 35 2.01 12.63 -2.12
CA THR A 35 1.68 11.81 -0.95
C THR A 35 0.25 11.29 -1.00
N SER A 36 -0.01 10.20 -0.27
CA SER A 36 -1.36 9.71 -0.02
C SER A 36 -1.51 9.26 1.43
N ILE A 37 -2.77 9.19 1.86
CA ILE A 37 -3.14 8.58 3.13
C ILE A 37 -3.47 7.12 2.88
N LEU A 38 -2.75 6.22 3.54
CA LEU A 38 -3.14 4.83 3.69
C LEU A 38 -3.99 4.67 4.94
N THR A 39 -5.03 3.86 4.87
CA THR A 39 -5.84 3.49 6.02
C THR A 39 -5.87 1.98 6.20
N THR A 40 -5.85 1.54 7.45
CA THR A 40 -5.95 0.12 7.79
C THR A 40 -6.56 -0.06 9.18
N SER A 41 -7.10 -1.24 9.48
CA SER A 41 -7.53 -1.51 10.85
C SER A 41 -6.34 -1.44 11.81
N SER A 42 -6.58 -0.95 13.02
CA SER A 42 -5.58 -0.90 14.10
C SER A 42 -5.32 -2.27 14.75
N SER A 43 -6.09 -3.31 14.39
CA SER A 43 -5.95 -4.67 14.92
C SER A 43 -5.64 -5.70 13.83
N GLU A 44 -4.67 -6.57 14.08
CA GLU A 44 -4.39 -7.75 13.24
C GLU A 44 -5.60 -8.67 13.13
N SER A 45 -6.39 -8.84 14.20
CA SER A 45 -7.59 -9.68 14.19
C SER A 45 -8.69 -9.17 13.26
N ALA A 46 -8.64 -7.89 12.89
CA ALA A 46 -9.51 -7.25 11.91
C ALA A 46 -8.78 -6.99 10.58
N CYS A 47 -7.76 -7.81 10.28
CA CYS A 47 -6.93 -7.73 9.08
C CYS A 47 -6.15 -6.42 8.94
N GLY A 48 -5.82 -5.75 10.04
CA GLY A 48 -4.98 -4.55 10.03
C GLY A 48 -3.56 -4.82 9.55
N GLN A 49 -3.04 -3.98 8.65
CA GLN A 49 -1.63 -3.99 8.26
C GLN A 49 -0.82 -3.22 9.32
N THR A 50 -0.65 -3.84 10.48
CA THR A 50 0.09 -3.25 11.61
C THR A 50 1.53 -3.74 11.57
N GLY A 51 2.48 -2.88 11.19
CA GLY A 51 3.89 -3.28 11.11
C GLY A 51 4.76 -2.49 10.13
N LEU A 52 4.17 -1.55 9.39
CA LEU A 52 4.93 -0.67 8.50
C LEU A 52 5.87 0.22 9.32
N MET A 53 7.16 0.20 8.99
CA MET A 53 8.20 0.95 9.66
C MET A 53 8.38 2.33 9.02
N LYS A 54 8.58 3.36 9.85
CA LYS A 54 8.90 4.71 9.36
C LYS A 54 10.21 4.68 8.57
N GLU A 55 10.29 5.56 7.57
CA GLU A 55 11.50 5.77 6.75
C GLU A 55 11.98 4.53 5.99
N MET A 56 11.07 3.59 5.73
CA MET A 56 11.32 2.41 4.91
C MET A 56 10.45 2.46 3.64
N ASP A 57 11.04 2.02 2.54
CA ASP A 57 10.35 1.90 1.27
C ASP A 57 9.68 0.53 1.15
N TYR A 58 8.46 0.53 0.63
CA TYR A 58 7.66 -0.68 0.46
C TYR A 58 7.05 -0.73 -0.93
N PHE A 59 6.95 -1.93 -1.48
CA PHE A 59 5.99 -2.22 -2.53
C PHE A 59 4.63 -2.46 -1.88
N LEU A 60 3.72 -1.52 -2.12
CA LEU A 60 2.39 -1.51 -1.53
C LEU A 60 1.32 -1.71 -2.59
N GLN A 61 0.37 -2.58 -2.28
CA GLN A 61 -0.89 -2.70 -3.00
C GLN A 61 -2.02 -2.28 -2.07
N GLY A 62 -2.97 -1.51 -2.59
CA GLY A 62 -4.17 -1.13 -1.86
C GLY A 62 -5.34 -0.84 -2.78
N LYS A 63 -6.48 -0.53 -2.17
CA LYS A 63 -7.70 -0.11 -2.86
C LYS A 63 -7.88 1.38 -2.64
N MET A 64 -8.01 2.14 -3.74
CA MET A 64 -8.42 3.54 -3.65
C MET A 64 -9.90 3.60 -3.30
N GLU A 65 -10.24 4.25 -2.20
CA GLU A 65 -11.60 4.49 -1.74
C GLU A 65 -12.17 5.80 -2.30
N ASP A 66 -13.49 6.00 -2.17
CA ASP A 66 -14.19 7.15 -2.76
C ASP A 66 -13.77 8.50 -2.15
N ASN A 67 -13.23 8.48 -0.92
CA ASN A 67 -12.69 9.66 -0.25
C ASN A 67 -11.25 10.00 -0.69
N GLY A 68 -10.66 9.23 -1.62
CA GLY A 68 -9.30 9.43 -2.12
C GLY A 68 -8.19 8.85 -1.23
N GLU A 69 -8.55 8.15 -0.14
CA GLU A 69 -7.61 7.40 0.68
C GLU A 69 -7.37 6.01 0.09
N ILE A 70 -6.24 5.41 0.45
CA ILE A 70 -5.87 4.06 0.02
C ILE A 70 -6.08 3.09 1.19
N SER A 71 -7.09 2.23 1.11
CA SER A 71 -7.31 1.18 2.10
C SER A 71 -6.36 0.01 1.85
N ILE A 72 -5.72 -0.46 2.92
CA ILE A 72 -4.89 -1.68 2.95
C ILE A 72 -5.27 -2.58 4.11
N THR A 73 -4.99 -3.86 3.95
CA THR A 73 -5.17 -4.91 4.94
C THR A 73 -3.94 -5.80 4.99
N SER A 74 -3.85 -6.65 6.01
CA SER A 74 -2.84 -7.71 6.13
C SER A 74 -2.80 -8.71 4.98
N CYS A 75 -3.85 -8.75 4.15
CA CYS A 75 -3.90 -9.61 2.97
C CYS A 75 -3.36 -8.94 1.70
N ASN A 76 -3.07 -7.64 1.76
CA ASN A 76 -2.49 -6.93 0.63
C ASN A 76 -0.97 -7.07 0.60
N LEU A 77 -0.39 -6.92 -0.59
CA LEU A 77 1.07 -6.86 -0.72
C LEU A 77 1.61 -5.64 0.03
N ALA A 78 2.45 -5.89 1.01
CA ALA A 78 3.24 -4.88 1.71
C ALA A 78 4.65 -5.44 1.96
N LEU A 79 5.50 -5.36 0.94
CA LEU A 79 6.82 -5.98 0.92
C LEU A 79 7.90 -4.90 1.03
N PRO A 80 8.83 -4.96 2.01
CA PRO A 80 9.95 -4.04 2.07
C PRO A 80 10.77 -4.08 0.79
N CYS A 81 11.22 -2.91 0.31
CA CYS A 81 11.94 -2.79 -0.96
C CYS A 81 13.22 -3.65 -1.02
N TYR A 82 13.89 -3.87 0.12
CA TYR A 82 15.11 -4.69 0.19
C TYR A 82 14.86 -6.20 0.08
N ASP A 83 13.62 -6.66 0.26
CA ASP A 83 13.23 -8.07 0.10
C ASP A 83 12.80 -8.39 -1.34
N VAL A 84 12.76 -7.38 -2.22
CA VAL A 84 12.32 -7.50 -3.61
C VAL A 84 13.49 -7.82 -4.51
N ASN A 85 13.36 -8.88 -5.32
CA ASN A 85 14.37 -9.24 -6.31
C ASN A 85 14.04 -8.67 -7.70
N GLU A 86 14.95 -8.85 -8.66
CA GLU A 86 14.78 -8.32 -10.01
C GLU A 86 13.57 -8.93 -10.75
N ASP A 87 13.27 -10.21 -10.52
CA ASP A 87 12.13 -10.90 -11.13
C ASP A 87 10.80 -10.30 -10.65
N ASP A 88 10.70 -9.93 -9.37
CA ASP A 88 9.52 -9.26 -8.81
C ASP A 88 9.30 -7.88 -9.46
N VAL A 89 10.37 -7.10 -9.64
CA VAL A 89 10.30 -5.79 -10.30
C VAL A 89 9.89 -5.95 -11.76
N ASN A 90 10.42 -6.95 -12.45
CA ASN A 90 10.03 -7.27 -13.83
C ASN A 90 8.55 -7.68 -13.90
N LEU A 91 8.06 -8.49 -12.98
CA LEU A 91 6.64 -8.85 -12.91
C LEU A 91 5.75 -7.61 -12.70
N LEU A 92 6.15 -6.67 -11.85
CA LEU A 92 5.40 -5.43 -11.64
C LEU A 92 5.40 -4.52 -12.86
N ARG A 93 6.51 -4.45 -13.61
CA ARG A 93 6.59 -3.78 -14.91
C ARG A 93 5.64 -4.41 -15.91
N ASP A 94 5.65 -5.74 -16.02
CA ASP A 94 4.78 -6.47 -16.92
C ASP A 94 3.31 -6.26 -16.55
N LEU A 95 2.96 -6.23 -15.26
CA LEU A 95 1.60 -5.94 -14.80
C LEU A 95 1.14 -4.50 -15.09
N ARG A 96 2.06 -3.54 -15.14
CA ARG A 96 1.78 -2.16 -15.55
C ARG A 96 1.51 -2.09 -17.05
N ASP A 97 2.37 -2.74 -17.85
CA ASP A 97 2.45 -2.55 -19.30
C ASP A 97 1.55 -3.54 -20.07
N GLU A 98 1.31 -4.74 -19.54
CA GLU A 98 0.54 -5.81 -20.16
C GLU A 98 -0.72 -6.18 -19.36
N LYS A 99 -1.90 -6.13 -19.99
CA LYS A 99 -3.13 -6.75 -19.49
C LYS A 99 -3.13 -8.26 -19.74
N LYS A 100 -2.07 -8.99 -19.39
CA LYS A 100 -2.12 -10.45 -19.44
C LYS A 100 -3.18 -10.92 -18.44
N LYS A 101 -4.31 -11.39 -18.97
CA LYS A 101 -5.33 -12.05 -18.15
C LYS A 101 -4.71 -13.34 -17.62
N CYS A 102 -4.90 -13.61 -16.34
CA CYS A 102 -4.61 -14.94 -15.81
C CYS A 102 -5.41 -15.95 -16.65
N SER A 103 -4.71 -16.90 -17.26
CA SER A 103 -5.34 -18.03 -17.93
C SER A 103 -5.85 -18.97 -16.82
N ASN A 104 -7.16 -19.20 -16.77
CA ASN A 104 -7.73 -20.26 -15.93
C ASN A 104 -7.40 -21.64 -16.48
#